data_AF-A0A3B9ZTD8-F1
#
_entry.id   AF-A0A3B9ZTD8-F1
#
_cell.length_a   1.000
_cell.length_b   1.000
_cell.length_c   1.000
_cell.angle_alpha   90.00
_cell.angle_beta   90.00
_cell.angle_gamma   90.00
#
_symmetry.space_group_name_H-M   'P 1'
#
loop_
_entity.id
_entity.type
_entity.pdbx_description
1 polymer ?
#
loop_
_entity_poly.entity_id
_entity_poly.type
_entity_poly.pdbx_seq_one_letter_code
_entity_poly.pdbx_strand_id
1 'polypeptide(L)'
;MDKNLRDYNLENFRTQFLGTDVWGKYAQIENEEVLQFTRDYKMAGRQIYNKILPNYIKLKCDSIVWSEDSTSISFKEPYNLKASASQPLKINLPLLGYTFYYDLVDFVWQYQSDFNADICFNLGYSHFQQQPYQSKRDSIRIQNNRVKNYYNSAQHFRKSLYEKKLPQNGYKVYGKIRNDLKGKLTEVDLESCMKTEGNIAKIIGIKGVKLYIEYFENLKGLPVDLTQKRRGIKKIESVVYFINDTCRIWNTGSVPDNSIVFGPEIGLKKFGSLLPEDYVPTK
;
A
#
# COMPACT_ATOMS: atom_id res chain seq x y z
N MET A 1 -18.98 -2.53 -25.76
CA MET A 1 -20.10 -2.22 -24.85
C MET A 1 -19.78 -2.87 -23.52
N ASP A 2 -19.66 -2.04 -22.50
CA ASP A 2 -19.27 -2.42 -21.14
C ASP A 2 -20.29 -3.43 -20.59
N LYS A 3 -19.98 -4.73 -20.63
CA LYS A 3 -20.70 -5.70 -19.79
C LYS A 3 -20.42 -5.22 -18.37
N ASN A 4 -21.41 -4.62 -17.73
CA ASN A 4 -21.38 -4.02 -16.40
C ASN A 4 -20.43 -4.77 -15.42
N LEU A 5 -19.13 -4.47 -15.49
CA LEU A 5 -18.09 -5.06 -14.63
C LEU A 5 -18.03 -4.29 -13.31
N ARG A 6 -19.06 -3.50 -12.99
CA ARG A 6 -19.07 -2.62 -11.83
C ARG A 6 -18.78 -3.39 -10.56
N ASP A 7 -19.47 -4.51 -10.31
CA ASP A 7 -19.28 -5.30 -9.10
C ASP A 7 -17.85 -5.87 -9.01
N TYR A 8 -17.32 -6.37 -10.14
CA TYR A 8 -15.95 -6.87 -10.21
C TYR A 8 -14.91 -5.74 -10.00
N ASN A 9 -15.13 -4.56 -10.59
CA ASN A 9 -14.25 -3.42 -10.43
C ASN A 9 -14.32 -2.84 -9.02
N LEU A 10 -15.51 -2.80 -8.43
CA LEU A 10 -15.74 -2.36 -7.06
C LEU A 10 -15.06 -3.29 -6.07
N GLU A 11 -15.15 -4.60 -6.23
CA GLU A 11 -14.47 -5.56 -5.35
C GLU A 11 -12.94 -5.43 -5.44
N ASN A 12 -12.42 -5.30 -6.66
CA ASN A 12 -11.00 -5.02 -6.88
C ASN A 12 -10.58 -3.69 -6.25
N PHE A 13 -11.38 -2.64 -6.42
CA PHE A 13 -11.14 -1.33 -5.84
C PHE A 13 -11.13 -1.41 -4.31
N ARG A 14 -12.13 -2.02 -3.66
CA ARG A 14 -12.16 -2.23 -2.20
C ARG A 14 -10.91 -2.94 -1.70
N THR A 15 -10.54 -4.03 -2.36
CA THR A 15 -9.35 -4.82 -2.02
C THR A 15 -8.07 -3.97 -2.02
N GLN A 16 -7.91 -3.14 -3.06
CA GLN A 16 -6.69 -2.35 -3.24
C GLN A 16 -6.70 -1.03 -2.48
N PHE A 17 -7.88 -0.45 -2.29
CA PHE A 17 -8.08 0.84 -1.64
C PHE A 17 -8.22 0.68 -0.12
N LEU A 18 -9.12 -0.18 0.37
CA LEU A 18 -9.31 -0.40 1.81
C LEU A 18 -8.27 -1.35 2.41
N GLY A 19 -7.77 -2.31 1.63
CA GLY A 19 -6.81 -3.33 2.07
C GLY A 19 -7.47 -4.62 2.54
N THR A 20 -6.66 -5.66 2.73
CA THR A 20 -7.13 -7.02 3.08
C THR A 20 -6.78 -7.44 4.51
N ASP A 21 -6.19 -6.53 5.28
CA ASP A 21 -5.94 -6.73 6.71
C ASP A 21 -7.24 -6.66 7.52
N VAL A 22 -7.14 -6.81 8.84
CA VAL A 22 -8.31 -6.77 9.71
C VAL A 22 -9.00 -5.40 9.70
N TRP A 23 -8.30 -4.31 9.41
CA TRP A 23 -8.89 -2.97 9.41
C TRP A 23 -9.65 -2.74 8.10
N GLY A 24 -9.03 -3.05 6.96
CA GLY A 24 -9.61 -2.98 5.63
C GLY A 24 -10.85 -3.85 5.47
N LYS A 25 -10.84 -5.08 6.01
CA LYS A 25 -12.01 -5.99 5.96
C LYS A 25 -13.25 -5.48 6.70
N TYR A 26 -13.06 -4.66 7.74
CA TYR A 26 -14.16 -4.07 8.51
C TYR A 26 -14.50 -2.65 8.06
N ALA A 27 -13.66 -2.04 7.20
CA ALA A 27 -13.94 -0.74 6.61
C ALA A 27 -15.01 -0.86 5.54
N GLN A 28 -15.82 0.19 5.38
CA GLN A 28 -16.92 0.22 4.43
C GLN A 28 -16.96 1.59 3.73
N ILE A 29 -17.11 1.59 2.41
CA ILE A 29 -17.43 2.81 1.65
C ILE A 29 -18.95 2.93 1.66
N GLU A 30 -19.49 4.00 2.24
CA GLU A 30 -20.94 4.16 2.43
C GLU A 30 -21.66 4.67 1.18
N ASN A 31 -20.93 5.31 0.26
CA ASN A 31 -21.46 5.97 -0.94
C ASN A 31 -20.80 5.46 -2.23
N GLU A 32 -20.75 4.13 -2.43
CA GLU A 32 -20.03 3.52 -3.56
C GLU A 32 -20.62 3.85 -4.94
N GLU A 33 -21.88 4.28 -5.00
CA GLU A 33 -22.54 4.76 -6.21
C GLU A 33 -21.79 5.94 -6.87
N VAL A 34 -21.04 6.72 -6.09
CA VAL A 34 -20.28 7.88 -6.62
C VAL A 34 -19.04 7.46 -7.41
N LEU A 35 -18.61 6.19 -7.30
CA LEU A 35 -17.43 5.65 -7.97
C LEU A 35 -17.70 5.34 -9.44
N GLN A 36 -16.77 5.77 -10.28
CA GLN A 36 -16.70 5.44 -11.70
C GLN A 36 -15.40 4.68 -11.97
N PHE A 37 -15.48 3.67 -12.82
CA PHE A 37 -14.34 2.81 -13.13
C PHE A 37 -14.03 2.84 -14.61
N THR A 38 -12.75 2.88 -14.94
CA THR A 38 -12.27 2.71 -16.31
C THR A 38 -11.09 1.75 -16.33
N ARG A 39 -10.82 1.15 -17.49
CA ARG A 39 -9.70 0.24 -17.70
C ARG A 39 -9.07 0.56 -19.04
N ASP A 40 -7.75 0.58 -19.06
CA ASP A 40 -6.99 0.60 -20.30
C ASP A 40 -6.62 -0.85 -20.67
N TYR A 41 -6.59 -1.10 -21.97
CA TYR A 41 -6.36 -2.44 -22.53
C TYR A 41 -5.13 -2.44 -23.43
N LYS A 42 -4.36 -3.52 -23.36
CA LYS A 42 -3.26 -3.81 -24.29
C LYS A 42 -3.53 -5.12 -25.02
N MET A 43 -2.94 -5.26 -26.20
CA MET A 43 -2.94 -6.53 -26.90
C MET A 43 -1.95 -7.49 -26.24
N ALA A 44 -2.41 -8.68 -25.89
CA ALA A 44 -1.58 -9.74 -25.35
C ALA A 44 -1.64 -10.98 -26.24
N GLY A 45 -0.48 -11.53 -26.57
CA GLY A 45 -0.32 -12.76 -27.32
C GLY A 45 -0.02 -13.95 -26.40
N ARG A 46 -0.65 -15.10 -26.62
CA ARG A 46 -0.31 -16.36 -25.92
C ARG A 46 -0.25 -17.53 -26.88
N GLN A 47 0.78 -18.36 -26.72
CA GLN A 47 0.83 -19.66 -27.38
C GLN A 47 -0.12 -20.64 -26.70
N ILE A 48 -0.83 -21.44 -27.49
CA ILE A 48 -1.73 -22.48 -27.00
C ILE A 48 -1.22 -23.84 -27.51
N TYR A 49 -0.63 -24.61 -26.61
CA TYR A 49 -0.04 -25.91 -26.96
C TYR A 49 -1.08 -27.01 -27.25
N ASN A 50 -2.30 -26.88 -26.72
CA ASN A 50 -3.31 -27.95 -26.79
C ASN A 50 -4.57 -27.59 -27.61
N LYS A 51 -4.56 -26.47 -28.37
CA LYS A 51 -5.74 -25.89 -29.08
C LYS A 51 -7.00 -25.66 -28.21
N ILE A 52 -6.93 -25.92 -26.90
CA ILE A 52 -8.00 -25.67 -25.93
C ILE A 52 -7.73 -24.31 -25.29
N LEU A 53 -8.67 -23.39 -25.51
CA LEU A 53 -8.62 -22.09 -24.88
C LEU A 53 -8.90 -22.21 -23.37
N PRO A 54 -8.02 -21.71 -22.48
CA PRO A 54 -8.28 -21.71 -21.05
C PRO A 54 -9.60 -20.99 -20.71
N ASN A 55 -10.37 -21.54 -19.76
CA ASN A 55 -11.70 -21.00 -19.41
C ASN A 55 -11.67 -19.53 -18.98
N TYR A 56 -10.60 -19.06 -18.33
CA TYR A 56 -10.48 -17.66 -17.95
C TYR A 56 -10.37 -16.71 -19.16
N ILE A 57 -9.79 -17.15 -20.28
CA ILE A 57 -9.72 -16.36 -21.51
C ILE A 57 -11.10 -16.34 -22.18
N LYS A 58 -11.81 -17.49 -22.21
CA LYS A 58 -13.19 -17.58 -22.75
C LYS A 58 -14.16 -16.65 -22.02
N LEU A 59 -14.02 -16.54 -20.70
CA LEU A 59 -14.97 -15.81 -19.84
C LEU A 59 -14.68 -14.31 -19.77
N LYS A 60 -13.44 -13.86 -20.00
CA LYS A 60 -13.00 -12.47 -19.74
C LYS A 60 -12.58 -11.66 -20.96
N CYS A 61 -12.38 -12.30 -22.12
CA CYS A 61 -11.85 -11.62 -23.31
C CYS A 61 -12.90 -11.56 -24.42
N ASP A 62 -13.42 -10.36 -24.72
CA ASP A 62 -14.47 -10.17 -25.74
C ASP A 62 -13.93 -10.16 -27.19
N SER A 63 -12.62 -10.08 -27.39
CA SER A 63 -12.00 -10.05 -28.72
C SER A 63 -10.75 -10.92 -28.77
N ILE A 64 -10.93 -12.18 -29.16
CA ILE A 64 -9.85 -13.16 -29.33
C ILE A 64 -9.61 -13.31 -30.84
N VAL A 65 -8.38 -13.06 -31.27
CA VAL A 65 -7.90 -13.26 -32.64
C VAL A 65 -6.94 -14.43 -32.64
N TRP A 66 -7.21 -15.45 -33.44
CA TRP A 66 -6.29 -16.58 -33.62
C TRP A 66 -5.25 -16.24 -34.69
N SER A 67 -4.03 -16.77 -34.53
CA SER A 67 -3.08 -16.83 -35.66
C SER A 67 -3.55 -17.82 -36.72
N GLU A 68 -3.10 -17.63 -37.95
CA GLU A 68 -3.47 -18.49 -39.10
C GLU A 68 -3.17 -19.98 -38.84
N ASP A 69 -2.05 -20.26 -38.18
CA ASP A 69 -1.62 -21.62 -37.81
C ASP A 69 -2.35 -22.18 -36.56
N SER A 70 -3.24 -21.39 -35.95
CA SER A 70 -3.95 -21.70 -34.71
C SER A 70 -3.05 -22.05 -33.51
N THR A 71 -1.78 -21.66 -33.53
CA THR A 71 -0.83 -21.94 -32.43
C THR A 71 -0.81 -20.81 -31.39
N SER A 72 -1.37 -19.64 -31.72
CA SER A 72 -1.41 -18.50 -30.84
C SER A 72 -2.75 -17.75 -30.89
N ILE A 73 -3.04 -17.06 -29.80
CA ILE A 73 -4.16 -16.13 -29.69
C ILE A 73 -3.65 -14.75 -29.30
N SER A 74 -4.32 -13.73 -29.81
CA SER A 74 -4.16 -12.35 -29.40
C SER A 74 -5.49 -11.84 -28.85
N PHE A 75 -5.47 -11.20 -27.68
CA PHE A 75 -6.67 -10.66 -27.06
C PHE A 75 -6.39 -9.36 -26.33
N LYS A 76 -7.43 -8.54 -26.14
CA LYS A 76 -7.35 -7.35 -25.29
C LYS A 76 -7.42 -7.77 -23.83
N GLU A 77 -6.38 -7.47 -23.08
CA GLU A 77 -6.37 -7.64 -21.63
C GLU A 77 -6.25 -6.27 -20.94
N PRO A 78 -7.00 -6.04 -19.84
CA PRO A 78 -6.80 -4.82 -19.07
C PRO A 78 -5.43 -4.88 -18.41
N TYR A 79 -4.67 -3.80 -18.47
CA TYR A 79 -3.39 -3.68 -17.75
C TYR A 79 -3.48 -2.77 -16.52
N ASN A 80 -4.65 -2.18 -16.28
CA ASN A 80 -4.93 -1.43 -15.06
C ASN A 80 -6.42 -1.47 -14.68
N LEU A 81 -6.70 -0.91 -13.50
CA LEU A 81 -8.00 -0.44 -13.04
C LEU A 81 -7.83 1.01 -12.60
N LYS A 82 -8.63 1.90 -13.17
CA LYS A 82 -8.72 3.30 -12.73
C LYS A 82 -10.04 3.56 -12.04
N ALA A 83 -10.03 4.45 -11.07
CA ALA A 83 -11.24 4.91 -10.40
C ALA A 83 -11.22 6.42 -10.16
N SER A 84 -12.39 7.03 -10.27
CA SER A 84 -12.65 8.41 -9.86
C SER A 84 -13.96 8.46 -9.09
N ALA A 85 -14.17 9.54 -8.33
CA ALA A 85 -15.38 9.75 -7.56
C ALA A 85 -15.99 11.11 -7.93
N SER A 86 -17.32 11.17 -8.08
CA SER A 86 -18.03 12.43 -8.33
C SER A 86 -18.20 13.30 -7.08
N GLN A 87 -17.99 12.71 -5.89
CA GLN A 87 -18.05 13.34 -4.58
C GLN A 87 -17.03 12.65 -3.65
N PRO A 88 -16.63 13.27 -2.53
CA PRO A 88 -15.75 12.62 -1.57
C PRO A 88 -16.30 11.27 -1.09
N LEU A 89 -15.45 10.26 -1.08
CA LEU A 89 -15.77 8.95 -0.51
C LEU A 89 -15.97 9.08 0.99
N LYS A 90 -17.07 8.55 1.50
CA LYS A 90 -17.37 8.45 2.93
C LYS A 90 -17.09 7.04 3.39
N ILE A 91 -16.05 6.88 4.20
CA ILE A 91 -15.53 5.57 4.59
C ILE A 91 -15.69 5.42 6.10
N ASN A 92 -16.43 4.40 6.52
CA ASN A 92 -16.56 4.05 7.93
C ASN A 92 -15.38 3.17 8.35
N LEU A 93 -14.66 3.57 9.40
CA LEU A 93 -13.54 2.84 10.00
C LEU A 93 -13.91 2.41 11.43
N PRO A 94 -14.82 1.44 11.60
CA PRO A 94 -15.46 1.16 12.89
C PRO A 94 -14.47 0.68 13.96
N LEU A 95 -13.41 -0.02 13.56
CA LEU A 95 -12.41 -0.49 14.51
C LEU A 95 -11.45 0.63 14.96
N LEU A 96 -11.35 1.72 14.19
CA LEU A 96 -10.52 2.89 14.51
C LEU A 96 -11.36 4.07 15.05
N GLY A 97 -12.70 3.97 15.01
CA GLY A 97 -13.62 4.99 15.52
C GLY A 97 -13.56 6.29 14.72
N TYR A 98 -13.46 6.19 13.39
CA TYR A 98 -13.46 7.34 12.50
C TYR A 98 -14.46 7.15 11.36
N THR A 99 -15.06 8.26 10.94
CA THR A 99 -15.53 8.42 9.57
C THR A 99 -14.43 9.16 8.81
N PHE A 100 -13.93 8.52 7.76
CA PHE A 100 -12.86 9.00 6.92
C PHE A 100 -13.44 9.48 5.59
N TYR A 101 -13.23 10.75 5.27
CA TYR A 101 -13.62 11.35 4.00
C TYR A 101 -12.40 11.45 3.09
N TYR A 102 -12.55 10.99 1.86
CA TYR A 102 -11.47 11.04 0.87
C TYR A 102 -11.96 11.62 -0.45
N ASP A 103 -11.46 12.79 -0.79
CA ASP A 103 -11.68 13.39 -2.11
C ASP A 103 -10.75 12.72 -3.13
N LEU A 104 -11.29 11.75 -3.88
CA LEU A 104 -10.51 10.90 -4.78
C LEU A 104 -10.30 11.61 -6.13
N VAL A 105 -9.10 12.15 -6.31
CA VAL A 105 -8.68 12.82 -7.56
C VAL A 105 -8.26 11.81 -8.62
N ASP A 106 -7.43 10.83 -8.24
CA ASP A 106 -6.98 9.78 -9.15
C ASP A 106 -6.75 8.48 -8.38
N PHE A 107 -7.05 7.35 -9.01
CA PHE A 107 -6.72 6.01 -8.54
C PHE A 107 -6.30 5.19 -9.74
N VAL A 108 -5.13 4.57 -9.66
CA VAL A 108 -4.63 3.67 -10.68
C VAL A 108 -4.01 2.45 -10.01
N TRP A 109 -4.64 1.30 -10.20
CA TRP A 109 -4.03 0.01 -9.91
C TRP A 109 -3.48 -0.59 -11.20
N GLN A 110 -2.16 -0.59 -11.35
CA GLN A 110 -1.45 -1.09 -12.52
C GLN A 110 -1.00 -2.54 -12.30
N TYR A 111 -1.37 -3.42 -13.22
CA TYR A 111 -1.01 -4.83 -13.20
C TYR A 111 0.38 -5.02 -13.76
N GLN A 112 1.18 -5.88 -13.11
CA GLN A 112 2.49 -6.30 -13.64
C GLN A 112 3.32 -5.10 -14.10
N SER A 113 3.52 -4.11 -13.21
CA SER A 113 4.34 -2.93 -13.51
C SER A 113 5.78 -3.32 -13.85
N ASP A 114 6.58 -2.36 -14.31
CA ASP A 114 8.01 -2.51 -14.63
C ASP A 114 8.84 -3.10 -13.47
N PHE A 115 8.28 -3.15 -12.25
CA PHE A 115 8.89 -3.72 -11.05
C PHE A 115 8.50 -5.19 -10.79
N ASN A 116 7.84 -5.87 -11.75
CA ASN A 116 7.28 -7.22 -11.59
C ASN A 116 6.34 -7.34 -10.37
N ALA A 117 5.68 -6.24 -10.03
CA ALA A 117 4.73 -6.15 -8.94
C ALA A 117 3.54 -5.29 -9.37
N ASP A 118 2.38 -5.54 -8.78
CA ASP A 118 1.25 -4.65 -8.94
C ASP A 118 1.51 -3.37 -8.14
N ILE A 119 1.22 -2.20 -8.75
CA ILE A 119 1.38 -0.91 -8.08
C ILE A 119 0.03 -0.21 -8.03
N CYS A 120 -0.29 0.29 -6.85
CA CYS A 120 -1.49 1.07 -6.60
C CYS A 120 -1.09 2.52 -6.30
N PHE A 121 -1.49 3.42 -7.17
CA PHE A 121 -1.38 4.86 -7.02
C PHE A 121 -2.74 5.45 -6.68
N ASN A 122 -2.76 6.44 -5.81
CA ASN A 122 -3.95 7.17 -5.44
C ASN A 122 -3.58 8.62 -5.12
N LEU A 123 -4.37 9.58 -5.56
CA LEU A 123 -4.18 10.98 -5.25
C LEU A 123 -5.50 11.53 -4.72
N GLY A 124 -5.42 12.32 -3.67
CA GLY A 124 -6.61 12.87 -3.04
C GLY A 124 -6.35 13.56 -1.73
N TYR A 125 -7.43 14.03 -1.11
CA TYR A 125 -7.39 14.79 0.13
C TYR A 125 -8.16 14.04 1.22
N SER A 126 -7.52 13.90 2.38
CA SER A 126 -8.05 13.19 3.54
C SER A 126 -8.64 14.13 4.58
N HIS A 127 -9.81 13.78 5.11
CA HIS A 127 -10.37 14.37 6.32
C HIS A 127 -10.89 13.29 7.25
N PHE A 128 -10.54 13.37 8.54
CA PHE A 128 -10.97 12.41 9.55
C PHE A 128 -11.93 13.08 10.54
N GLN A 129 -13.09 12.45 10.72
CA GLN A 129 -14.05 12.82 11.74
C GLN A 129 -14.11 11.72 12.79
N GLN A 130 -13.75 12.04 14.03
CA GLN A 130 -13.86 11.08 15.12
C GLN A 130 -15.32 10.78 15.44
N GLN A 131 -15.65 9.50 15.53
CA GLN A 131 -16.96 9.05 15.97
C GLN A 131 -17.06 9.13 17.51
N PRO A 132 -18.22 9.47 18.08
CA PRO A 132 -18.41 9.44 19.52
C PRO A 132 -18.27 8.01 20.04
N TYR A 133 -17.61 7.86 21.18
CA TYR A 133 -17.50 6.57 21.84
C TYR A 133 -18.84 6.18 22.45
N GLN A 134 -19.24 4.91 22.26
CA GLN A 134 -20.49 4.42 22.83
C GLN A 134 -20.36 4.14 24.35
N SER A 135 -19.14 3.90 24.83
CA SER A 135 -18.84 3.65 26.25
C SER A 135 -17.36 3.85 26.55
N LYS A 136 -16.99 3.86 27.84
CA LYS A 136 -15.58 3.85 28.27
C LYS A 136 -14.82 2.62 27.75
N ARG A 137 -15.47 1.45 27.73
CA ARG A 137 -14.87 0.20 27.21
C ARG A 137 -14.58 0.31 25.72
N ASP A 138 -15.50 0.91 24.98
CA ASP A 138 -15.36 1.16 23.55
C ASP A 138 -14.21 2.13 23.26
N SER A 139 -14.13 3.23 24.02
CA SER A 139 -13.02 4.19 23.94
C SER A 139 -11.64 3.52 24.13
N ILE A 140 -11.48 2.69 25.17
CA ILE A 140 -10.24 1.95 25.42
C ILE A 140 -9.92 0.99 24.28
N ARG A 141 -10.92 0.26 23.79
CA ARG A 141 -10.76 -0.67 22.65
C ARG A 141 -10.29 0.06 21.40
N ILE A 142 -10.92 1.18 21.05
CA ILE A 142 -10.57 2.01 19.89
C ILE A 142 -9.17 2.59 20.04
N GLN A 143 -8.78 3.08 21.22
CA GLN A 143 -7.42 3.58 21.44
C GLN A 143 -6.36 2.49 21.27
N ASN A 144 -6.58 1.31 21.87
CA ASN A 144 -5.67 0.16 21.72
C ASN A 144 -5.56 -0.28 20.26
N ASN A 145 -6.69 -0.25 19.55
CA ASN A 145 -6.76 -0.54 18.12
C ASN A 145 -5.91 0.43 17.29
N ARG A 146 -6.04 1.74 17.55
CA ARG A 146 -5.24 2.78 16.88
C ARG A 146 -3.74 2.58 17.14
N VAL A 147 -3.34 2.29 18.37
CA VAL A 147 -1.94 2.02 18.73
C VAL A 147 -1.40 0.80 17.99
N LYS A 148 -2.16 -0.32 18.02
CA LYS A 148 -1.81 -1.56 17.31
C LYS A 148 -1.71 -1.35 15.79
N ASN A 149 -2.59 -0.53 15.24
CA ASN A 149 -2.60 -0.23 13.82
C ASN A 149 -1.42 0.67 13.40
N TYR A 150 -1.10 1.68 14.21
CA TYR A 150 -0.02 2.61 13.97
C TYR A 150 1.35 1.93 13.90
N TYR A 151 1.67 1.07 14.86
CA TYR A 151 2.96 0.36 14.85
C TYR A 151 3.06 -0.60 13.67
N ASN A 152 4.25 -0.69 13.07
CA ASN A 152 4.46 -1.37 11.78
C ASN A 152 3.53 -0.88 10.65
N SER A 153 3.21 0.41 10.59
CA SER A 153 2.53 1.04 9.46
C SER A 153 3.50 1.85 8.61
N ALA A 154 3.04 2.23 7.41
CA ALA A 154 3.81 3.11 6.54
C ALA A 154 4.04 4.49 7.19
N GLN A 155 3.05 5.01 7.93
CA GLN A 155 3.17 6.25 8.69
C GLN A 155 4.27 6.14 9.76
N HIS A 156 4.26 5.06 10.56
CA HIS A 156 5.27 4.84 11.61
C HIS A 156 6.67 4.68 11.04
N PHE A 157 6.84 3.90 9.96
CA PHE A 157 8.15 3.74 9.31
C PHE A 157 8.67 5.08 8.78
N ARG A 158 7.85 5.82 8.03
CA ARG A 158 8.26 7.10 7.43
C ARG A 158 8.56 8.16 8.48
N LYS A 159 7.77 8.22 9.56
CA LYS A 159 8.05 9.12 10.70
C LYS A 159 9.34 8.73 11.42
N SER A 160 9.58 7.43 11.63
CA SER A 160 10.83 6.94 12.20
C SER A 160 12.05 7.29 11.34
N LEU A 161 11.89 7.19 10.02
CA LEU A 161 12.93 7.57 9.06
C LEU A 161 13.18 9.09 9.08
N TYR A 162 12.13 9.90 9.05
CA TYR A 162 12.23 11.36 9.17
C TYR A 162 12.95 11.80 10.46
N GLU A 163 12.59 11.16 11.58
CA GLU A 163 13.14 11.47 12.90
C GLU A 163 14.53 10.86 13.17
N LYS A 164 15.09 10.07 12.24
CA LYS A 164 16.35 9.33 12.42
C LYS A 164 16.32 8.39 13.64
N LYS A 165 15.21 7.66 13.76
CA LYS A 165 14.91 6.76 14.89
C LYS A 165 14.50 5.36 14.46
N LEU A 166 14.95 4.90 13.28
CA LEU A 166 14.63 3.56 12.81
C LEU A 166 14.98 2.48 13.86
N PRO A 167 16.21 2.42 14.42
CA PRO A 167 16.55 1.40 15.40
C PRO A 167 15.74 1.50 16.71
N GLN A 168 15.49 2.72 17.20
CA GLN A 168 14.75 2.97 18.44
C GLN A 168 13.27 2.57 18.29
N ASN A 169 12.74 2.69 17.08
CA ASN A 169 11.38 2.29 16.73
C ASN A 169 11.30 0.87 16.16
N GLY A 170 12.34 0.06 16.35
CA GLY A 170 12.30 -1.37 16.03
C GLY A 170 12.53 -1.72 14.58
N TYR A 171 13.12 -0.84 13.78
CA TYR A 171 13.39 -1.10 12.36
C TYR A 171 14.87 -1.36 12.07
N LYS A 172 15.10 -2.29 11.15
CA LYS A 172 16.34 -2.39 10.37
C LYS A 172 16.01 -2.43 8.89
N VAL A 173 16.90 -1.90 8.07
CA VAL A 173 16.73 -1.84 6.62
C VAL A 173 17.91 -2.50 5.95
N TYR A 174 17.63 -3.35 4.97
CA TYR A 174 18.64 -4.11 4.24
C TYR A 174 18.52 -3.90 2.73
N GLY A 175 19.64 -3.92 2.03
CA GLY A 175 19.71 -3.81 0.57
C GLY A 175 20.70 -4.80 -0.01
N LYS A 176 20.61 -5.01 -1.33
CA LYS A 176 21.62 -5.77 -2.07
C LYS A 176 22.76 -4.84 -2.49
N ILE A 177 24.00 -5.29 -2.30
CA ILE A 177 25.16 -4.63 -2.90
C ILE A 177 25.16 -4.97 -4.39
N ARG A 178 25.22 -3.94 -5.27
CA ARG A 178 25.18 -4.08 -6.75
C ARG A 178 26.21 -5.07 -7.33
N ASN A 179 27.25 -5.43 -6.57
CA ASN A 179 28.38 -6.24 -7.04
C ASN A 179 28.48 -7.65 -6.41
N ASP A 180 27.52 -8.08 -5.58
CA ASP A 180 27.58 -9.43 -4.99
C ASP A 180 26.77 -10.44 -5.82
N LEU A 181 27.48 -11.33 -6.52
CA LEU A 181 26.91 -12.46 -7.27
C LEU A 181 26.13 -13.44 -6.37
N LYS A 182 26.35 -13.41 -5.05
CA LYS A 182 25.63 -14.24 -4.07
C LYS A 182 24.41 -13.55 -3.44
N GLY A 183 24.16 -12.28 -3.77
CA GLY A 183 22.96 -11.56 -3.32
C GLY A 183 22.86 -11.37 -1.81
N LYS A 184 23.98 -11.29 -1.07
CA LYS A 184 23.95 -11.07 0.38
C LYS A 184 23.31 -9.72 0.70
N LEU A 185 22.36 -9.74 1.63
CA LEU A 185 21.75 -8.54 2.17
C LEU A 185 22.67 -7.90 3.20
N THR A 186 22.91 -6.60 3.06
CA THR A 186 23.63 -5.78 4.05
C THR A 186 22.73 -4.70 4.61
N GLU A 187 22.92 -4.36 5.87
CA GLU A 187 22.19 -3.27 6.51
C GLU A 187 22.53 -1.96 5.77
N VAL A 188 21.50 -1.20 5.44
CA VAL A 188 21.58 0.06 4.70
C VAL A 188 21.28 1.19 5.65
N ASP A 189 22.23 2.12 5.76
CA ASP A 189 21.98 3.40 6.41
C ASP A 189 21.23 4.32 5.44
N LEU A 190 19.90 4.30 5.52
CA LEU A 190 19.05 5.21 4.75
C LEU A 190 19.27 6.68 5.10
N GLU A 191 19.72 6.98 6.32
CA GLU A 191 19.92 8.35 6.78
C GLU A 191 21.05 9.04 6.01
N SER A 192 22.05 8.27 5.57
CA SER A 192 23.14 8.77 4.71
C SER A 192 22.65 9.33 3.37
N CYS A 193 21.50 8.87 2.88
CA CYS A 193 20.88 9.31 1.63
C CYS A 193 19.83 10.42 1.84
N MET A 194 19.69 10.92 3.07
CA MET A 194 18.65 11.88 3.45
C MET A 194 19.18 13.29 3.67
N LYS A 195 18.44 14.27 3.15
CA LYS A 195 18.64 15.70 3.44
C LYS A 195 17.35 16.29 3.99
N THR A 196 17.41 16.88 5.17
CA THR A 196 16.26 17.53 5.81
C THR A 196 16.34 19.04 5.66
N GLU A 197 15.27 19.64 5.15
CA GLU A 197 15.10 21.08 4.97
C GLU A 197 13.74 21.48 5.58
N GLY A 198 13.77 22.11 6.76
CA GLY A 198 12.55 22.47 7.49
C GLY A 198 11.72 21.25 7.88
N ASN A 199 10.47 21.19 7.40
CA ASN A 199 9.52 20.10 7.67
C ASN A 199 9.56 18.97 6.65
N ILE A 200 10.53 18.97 5.73
CA ILE A 200 10.60 17.99 4.63
C ILE A 200 11.98 17.32 4.64
N ALA A 201 11.97 15.99 4.62
CA ALA A 201 13.14 15.18 4.32
C ALA A 201 13.08 14.70 2.86
N LYS A 202 14.19 14.86 2.14
CA LYS A 202 14.39 14.39 0.77
C LYS A 202 15.31 13.18 0.80
N ILE A 203 14.90 12.09 0.17
CA ILE A 203 15.74 10.91 -0.06
C ILE A 203 16.10 10.89 -1.53
N ILE A 204 17.40 10.90 -1.85
CA ILE A 204 17.90 11.13 -3.22
C ILE A 204 18.74 9.93 -3.69
N GLY A 205 18.64 9.56 -4.96
CA GLY A 205 19.56 8.61 -5.62
C GLY A 205 19.24 7.13 -5.38
N ILE A 206 18.01 6.83 -4.91
CA ILE A 206 17.57 5.46 -4.60
C ILE A 206 16.43 4.97 -5.50
N LYS A 207 16.25 5.59 -6.67
CA LYS A 207 15.22 5.20 -7.64
C LYS A 207 15.32 3.71 -7.99
N GLY A 208 14.21 2.99 -7.90
CA GLY A 208 14.10 1.58 -8.25
C GLY A 208 14.86 0.65 -7.30
N VAL A 209 15.40 1.15 -6.19
CA VAL A 209 16.03 0.32 -5.18
C VAL A 209 14.95 -0.36 -4.35
N LYS A 210 14.99 -1.70 -4.33
CA LYS A 210 14.21 -2.54 -3.42
C LYS A 210 15.00 -2.72 -2.13
N LEU A 211 14.44 -2.25 -1.01
CA LEU A 211 14.99 -2.50 0.32
C LEU A 211 14.05 -3.41 1.11
N TYR A 212 14.65 -4.20 1.99
CA TYR A 212 13.96 -5.09 2.91
C TYR A 212 13.91 -4.43 4.28
N ILE A 213 12.74 -4.47 4.92
CA ILE A 213 12.51 -3.91 6.25
C ILE A 213 12.31 -5.07 7.20
N GLU A 214 13.07 -5.09 8.28
CA GLU A 214 12.77 -5.93 9.44
C GLU A 214 12.22 -5.04 10.55
N TYR A 215 11.03 -5.37 11.04
CA TYR A 215 10.40 -4.73 12.18
C TYR A 215 10.36 -5.69 13.37
N PHE A 216 10.78 -5.21 14.53
CA PHE A 216 10.92 -5.98 15.75
C PHE A 216 9.95 -5.47 16.82
N GLU A 217 9.07 -6.35 17.25
CA GLU A 217 8.06 -6.05 18.27
C GLU A 217 8.14 -7.00 19.46
N ASN A 218 7.67 -6.53 20.62
CA ASN A 218 7.48 -7.37 21.80
C ASN A 218 6.16 -8.15 21.69
N LEU A 219 5.88 -8.99 22.68
CA LEU A 219 4.64 -9.80 22.74
C LEU A 219 3.34 -8.96 22.76
N LYS A 220 3.41 -7.66 23.04
CA LYS A 220 2.27 -6.73 23.01
C LYS A 220 2.13 -6.00 21.66
N GLY A 221 3.00 -6.27 20.69
CA GLY A 221 3.03 -5.59 19.38
C GLY A 221 3.62 -4.18 19.42
N LEU A 222 4.36 -3.84 20.49
CA LEU A 222 5.03 -2.55 20.62
C LEU A 222 6.48 -2.64 20.08
N PRO A 223 7.02 -1.56 19.49
CA PRO A 223 8.37 -1.55 18.95
C PRO A 223 9.41 -1.85 20.03
N VAL A 224 10.43 -2.59 19.64
CA VAL A 224 11.60 -2.91 20.48
C VAL A 224 12.72 -1.96 20.08
N ASP A 225 13.22 -1.17 21.04
CA ASP A 225 14.42 -0.37 20.82
C ASP A 225 15.63 -1.29 20.62
N LEU A 226 16.15 -1.33 19.37
CA LEU A 226 17.25 -2.18 18.95
C LEU A 226 18.62 -1.67 19.41
N THR A 227 18.68 -0.44 19.94
CA THR A 227 19.89 0.08 20.59
C THR A 227 20.09 -0.53 21.98
N GLN A 228 19.07 -1.21 22.52
CA GLN A 228 19.07 -1.84 23.83
C GLN A 228 19.03 -3.37 23.72
N LYS A 229 19.71 -4.08 24.63
CA LYS A 229 19.61 -5.55 24.73
C LYS A 229 18.22 -5.94 25.26
N ARG A 230 17.40 -6.61 24.44
CA ARG A 230 16.06 -7.09 24.84
C ARG A 230 15.83 -8.55 24.45
N ARG A 231 14.94 -9.24 25.20
CA ARG A 231 14.49 -10.62 24.96
C ARG A 231 13.02 -10.64 24.52
N GLY A 232 12.58 -11.70 23.86
CA GLY A 232 11.18 -11.88 23.47
C GLY A 232 10.75 -11.00 22.30
N ILE A 233 11.43 -11.18 21.17
CA ILE A 233 11.27 -10.34 19.98
C ILE A 233 10.63 -11.16 18.88
N LYS A 234 9.52 -10.66 18.34
CA LYS A 234 8.95 -11.15 17.09
C LYS A 234 9.46 -10.28 15.96
N LYS A 235 9.93 -10.93 14.89
CA LYS A 235 10.39 -10.26 13.66
C LYS A 235 9.28 -10.31 12.62
N ILE A 236 9.03 -9.17 11.99
CA ILE A 236 8.10 -9.02 10.86
C ILE A 236 8.89 -8.45 9.69
N GLU A 237 8.71 -9.03 8.51
CA GLU A 237 9.45 -8.63 7.31
C GLU A 237 8.52 -7.88 6.34
N SER A 238 9.05 -6.81 5.77
CA SER A 238 8.40 -6.03 4.72
C SER A 238 9.43 -5.60 3.68
N VAL A 239 8.98 -4.90 2.65
CA VAL A 239 9.86 -4.28 1.65
C VAL A 239 9.39 -2.87 1.35
N VAL A 240 10.32 -2.03 0.92
CA VAL A 240 10.03 -0.68 0.44
C VAL A 240 10.69 -0.45 -0.91
N TYR A 241 9.96 0.22 -1.80
CA TYR A 241 10.37 0.62 -3.13
C TYR A 241 10.27 2.13 -3.25
N PHE A 242 11.31 2.75 -3.81
CA PHE A 242 11.34 4.18 -4.10
C PHE A 242 11.17 4.39 -5.61
N ILE A 243 10.04 4.96 -6.01
CA ILE A 243 9.64 5.08 -7.42
C ILE A 243 10.38 6.23 -8.09
N ASN A 244 10.58 7.33 -7.37
CA ASN A 244 11.22 8.53 -7.86
C ASN A 244 12.68 8.59 -7.41
N ASP A 245 13.48 9.35 -8.15
CA ASP A 245 14.87 9.61 -7.76
C ASP A 245 14.97 10.52 -6.54
N THR A 246 13.97 11.36 -6.34
CA THR A 246 13.79 12.15 -5.12
C THR A 246 12.42 11.83 -4.51
N CYS A 247 12.42 11.26 -3.32
CA CYS A 247 11.22 11.01 -2.53
C CYS A 247 11.14 12.02 -1.37
N ARG A 248 9.96 12.60 -1.12
CA ARG A 248 9.76 13.62 -0.08
C ARG A 248 8.91 13.06 1.06
N ILE A 249 9.42 13.15 2.28
CA ILE A 249 8.72 12.76 3.50
C ILE A 249 8.52 14.02 4.35
N TRP A 250 7.27 14.32 4.70
CA TRP A 250 6.95 15.39 5.62
C TRP A 250 7.20 14.93 7.06
N ASN A 251 7.35 15.88 7.99
CA ASN A 251 7.54 15.57 9.42
C ASN A 251 6.38 14.75 10.05
N THR A 252 5.19 14.80 9.47
CA THR A 252 4.03 13.96 9.82
C THR A 252 4.20 12.49 9.38
N GLY A 253 5.18 12.21 8.52
CA GLY A 253 5.36 10.93 7.85
C GLY A 253 4.57 10.82 6.54
N SER A 254 3.94 11.89 6.05
CA SER A 254 3.19 11.90 4.78
C SER A 254 4.11 11.99 3.54
N VAL A 255 3.66 11.38 2.44
CA VAL A 255 4.35 11.36 1.14
C VAL A 255 3.31 11.69 0.06
N PRO A 256 3.16 12.98 -0.30
CA PRO A 256 2.02 13.45 -1.11
C PRO A 256 2.03 12.91 -2.55
N ASP A 257 3.18 12.48 -3.05
CA ASP A 257 3.35 11.98 -4.42
C ASP A 257 3.36 10.45 -4.52
N ASN A 258 3.12 9.73 -3.41
CA ASN A 258 3.22 8.27 -3.31
C ASN A 258 4.53 7.69 -3.88
N SER A 259 5.62 8.45 -3.82
CA SER A 259 6.93 8.04 -4.33
C SER A 259 7.58 6.89 -3.54
N ILE A 260 6.94 6.43 -2.45
CA ILE A 260 7.40 5.35 -1.58
C ILE A 260 6.29 4.31 -1.45
N VAL A 261 6.55 3.10 -1.94
CA VAL A 261 5.60 1.98 -1.91
C VAL A 261 6.11 0.88 -1.00
N PHE A 262 5.22 0.33 -0.19
CA PHE A 262 5.52 -0.78 0.71
C PHE A 262 4.94 -2.08 0.18
N GLY A 263 5.68 -3.18 0.33
CA GLY A 263 5.24 -4.53 0.07
C GLY A 263 4.66 -5.20 1.32
N PRO A 264 4.75 -6.53 1.50
CA PRO A 264 3.96 -7.28 2.49
C PRO A 264 4.03 -6.73 3.93
N GLU A 265 3.02 -7.04 4.74
CA GLU A 265 2.81 -6.53 6.11
C GLU A 265 2.49 -5.03 6.18
N ILE A 266 3.43 -4.14 5.84
CA ILE A 266 3.20 -2.69 5.84
C ILE A 266 2.26 -2.29 4.70
N GLY A 267 2.45 -2.86 3.50
CA GLY A 267 1.68 -2.54 2.31
C GLY A 267 0.27 -3.11 2.28
N LEU A 268 -0.07 -4.04 3.19
CA LEU A 268 -1.45 -4.51 3.40
C LEU A 268 -2.32 -3.46 4.11
N LYS A 269 -1.68 -2.59 4.90
CA LYS A 269 -2.31 -1.46 5.58
C LYS A 269 -2.58 -0.34 4.58
N LYS A 270 -3.78 -0.35 3.98
CA LYS A 270 -4.26 0.67 3.03
C LYS A 270 -5.24 1.66 3.72
N PHE A 271 -6.17 2.28 2.98
CA PHE A 271 -7.06 3.32 3.51
C PHE A 271 -7.96 2.85 4.66
N GLY A 272 -8.33 1.56 4.70
CA GLY A 272 -9.08 1.00 5.82
C GLY A 272 -8.30 0.96 7.14
N SER A 273 -6.99 1.17 7.08
CA SER A 273 -6.06 1.21 8.20
C SER A 273 -5.38 2.58 8.38
N LEU A 274 -5.85 3.63 7.70
CA LEU A 274 -5.23 4.94 7.87
C LEU A 274 -5.62 5.57 9.21
N LEU A 275 -4.68 6.34 9.74
CA LEU A 275 -4.87 7.20 10.89
C LEU A 275 -4.65 8.66 10.44
N PRO A 276 -5.19 9.64 11.17
CA PRO A 276 -4.87 11.05 10.94
C PRO A 276 -3.36 11.29 10.90
N GLU A 277 -2.92 12.25 10.07
CA GLU A 277 -1.50 12.57 9.90
C GLU A 277 -0.83 13.02 11.21
N ASP A 278 -1.60 13.70 12.05
CA ASP A 278 -1.22 14.19 13.38
C ASP A 278 -1.38 13.14 14.49
N TYR A 279 -1.77 11.91 14.16
CA TYR A 279 -1.91 10.85 15.16
C TYR A 279 -0.57 10.57 15.85
N VAL A 280 -0.60 10.61 17.18
CA VAL A 280 0.51 10.21 18.04
C VAL A 280 0.00 9.09 18.97
N PRO A 281 0.63 7.90 18.98
CA PRO A 281 0.22 6.84 19.88
C PRO A 281 0.42 7.29 21.33
N THR A 282 -0.63 7.12 22.15
CA THR A 282 -0.54 7.30 23.61
C THR A 282 0.31 6.18 24.19
N LYS A 283 1.31 6.54 25.00
CA LYS A 283 2.19 5.60 25.70
C LYS A 283 1.46 4.79 26.78
#